data_AF-A0A5E4XCE1-F1
#
_entry.id   AF-A0A5E4XCE1-F1
#
_cell.length_a   1.000
_cell.length_b   1.000
_cell.length_c   1.000
_cell.angle_alpha   90.00
_cell.angle_beta   90.00
_cell.angle_gamma   90.00
#
_symmetry.space_group_name_H-M   'P 1'
#
loop_
_entity.id
_entity.type
_entity.pdbx_description
1 polymer ?
#
loop_
_entity_poly.entity_id
_entity_poly.type
_entity_poly.pdbx_seq_one_letter_code
_entity_poly.pdbx_strand_id
1 'polypeptide(L)'
;MTQPPERPERPERPERSAASEATDAPREQTLQVGDVTLAYRLLGRGARALVCIHGVGSYQEAWDDVAAALADDFRILTFDLRGHGRSSRVKGRYEIDDFVTDALALADHVGFTTFDLAGFSLGGLIAQRLALSHPSRLRRLVLLATVSGRTREERERVLARLAALQSGERGAHYDASLSRWLTEDFQAKHPARIAYLRERNAQNDPDCYASAYRVLAETDFGGFIDQIRMPTLIVTGEDDQGSNPRMAHFMHECIVGSQLAILQGMRHSILVEASGQVADLMRDFLAGDSERAGASEGAGSGA
;
A
#
# COMPACT_ATOMS: atom_id res chain seq x y z
N MET A 1 49.21 -37.47 -56.33
CA MET A 1 48.61 -37.47 -54.98
C MET A 1 48.43 -36.02 -54.58
N THR A 2 47.19 -35.57 -54.65
CA THR A 2 46.78 -34.16 -54.70
C THR A 2 46.33 -33.73 -53.31
N GLN A 3 46.85 -32.61 -52.79
CA GLN A 3 46.41 -32.01 -51.53
C GLN A 3 44.93 -31.56 -51.64
N PRO A 4 44.14 -31.69 -50.57
CA PRO A 4 42.73 -31.25 -50.57
C PRO A 4 42.62 -29.72 -50.39
N PRO A 5 41.53 -29.08 -50.86
CA PRO A 5 41.38 -27.63 -50.82
C PRO A 5 40.98 -27.13 -49.42
N GLU A 6 41.50 -25.96 -49.05
CA GLU A 6 41.18 -25.23 -47.83
C GLU A 6 39.71 -24.77 -47.81
N ARG A 7 39.06 -24.88 -46.64
CA ARG A 7 37.70 -24.38 -46.40
C ARG A 7 37.74 -22.86 -46.15
N PRO A 8 36.75 -22.09 -46.63
CA PRO A 8 36.65 -20.68 -46.28
C PRO A 8 36.16 -20.51 -44.83
N GLU A 9 36.80 -19.59 -44.11
CA GLU A 9 36.46 -19.18 -42.75
C GLU A 9 35.06 -18.54 -42.70
N ARG A 10 34.30 -18.87 -41.64
CA ARG A 10 33.01 -18.24 -41.35
C ARG A 10 33.23 -16.84 -40.77
N PRO A 11 32.44 -15.82 -41.15
CA PRO A 11 32.50 -14.53 -40.50
C PRO A 11 32.03 -14.62 -39.04
N GLU A 12 32.80 -14.03 -38.14
CA GLU A 12 32.51 -13.91 -36.71
C GLU A 12 31.20 -13.13 -36.50
N ARG A 13 30.35 -13.63 -35.59
CA ARG A 13 29.16 -12.91 -35.14
C ARG A 13 29.61 -11.68 -34.34
N PRO A 14 29.00 -10.51 -34.54
CA PRO A 14 29.25 -9.38 -33.66
C PRO A 14 28.83 -9.74 -32.24
N GLU A 15 29.75 -9.54 -31.30
CA GLU A 15 29.53 -9.67 -29.87
C GLU A 15 28.29 -8.86 -29.48
N ARG A 16 27.36 -9.52 -28.78
CA ARG A 16 26.24 -8.83 -28.14
C ARG A 16 26.84 -7.83 -27.15
N SER A 17 26.72 -6.55 -27.48
CA SER A 17 26.86 -5.45 -26.54
C SER A 17 26.16 -5.82 -25.24
N ALA A 18 26.94 -5.86 -24.15
CA ALA A 18 26.43 -6.02 -22.80
C ALA A 18 25.44 -4.89 -22.53
N ALA A 19 24.17 -5.17 -22.75
CA ALA A 19 23.09 -4.35 -22.26
C ALA A 19 23.24 -4.34 -20.73
N SER A 20 23.68 -3.20 -20.22
CA SER A 20 23.56 -2.73 -18.84
C SER A 20 22.58 -3.59 -18.04
N GLU A 21 23.08 -4.40 -17.11
CA GLU A 21 22.28 -4.97 -16.03
C GLU A 21 21.60 -3.81 -15.30
N ALA A 22 20.36 -3.54 -15.69
CA ALA A 22 19.52 -2.57 -15.02
C ALA A 22 19.31 -3.10 -13.61
N THR A 23 19.95 -2.45 -12.63
CA THR A 23 19.73 -2.66 -11.21
C THR A 23 18.24 -2.80 -10.94
N ASP A 24 17.82 -3.92 -10.36
CA ASP A 24 16.42 -4.23 -10.01
C ASP A 24 15.87 -3.36 -8.87
N ALA A 25 16.65 -2.36 -8.44
CA ALA A 25 16.24 -1.36 -7.48
C ALA A 25 15.14 -0.46 -8.09
N PRO A 26 14.01 -0.26 -7.38
CA PRO A 26 12.93 0.57 -7.88
C PRO A 26 13.42 2.01 -8.07
N ARG A 27 13.34 2.51 -9.30
CA ARG A 27 13.68 3.90 -9.61
C ARG A 27 12.53 4.81 -9.25
N GLU A 28 12.83 5.82 -8.47
CA GLU A 28 11.89 6.89 -8.17
C GLU A 28 11.63 7.76 -9.41
N GLN A 29 10.35 8.05 -9.63
CA GLN A 29 9.83 8.83 -10.73
C GLN A 29 8.79 9.82 -10.19
N THR A 30 8.40 10.79 -11.00
CA THR A 30 7.40 11.80 -10.61
C THR A 30 6.34 11.98 -11.67
N LEU A 31 5.10 12.23 -11.24
CA LEU A 31 3.98 12.59 -12.11
C LEU A 31 3.35 13.90 -11.65
N GLN A 32 3.11 14.84 -12.58
CA GLN A 32 2.31 16.03 -12.30
C GLN A 32 0.82 15.70 -12.44
N VAL A 33 0.03 15.94 -11.40
CA VAL A 33 -1.43 15.79 -11.37
C VAL A 33 -2.04 17.10 -10.89
N GLY A 34 -2.55 17.92 -11.80
CA GLY A 34 -3.02 19.27 -11.44
C GLY A 34 -1.88 20.13 -10.86
N ASP A 35 -2.02 20.56 -9.61
CA ASP A 35 -1.04 21.36 -8.86
C ASP A 35 -0.08 20.54 -7.97
N VAL A 36 -0.25 19.21 -7.90
CA VAL A 36 0.61 18.31 -7.12
C VAL A 36 1.57 17.52 -8.03
N THR A 37 2.84 17.48 -7.66
CA THR A 37 3.81 16.50 -8.18
C THR A 37 3.84 15.31 -7.22
N LEU A 38 3.55 14.11 -7.73
CA LEU A 38 3.55 12.87 -6.95
C LEU A 38 4.82 12.06 -7.24
N ALA A 39 5.58 11.72 -6.20
CA ALA A 39 6.70 10.79 -6.29
C ALA A 39 6.19 9.35 -6.21
N TYR A 40 6.65 8.49 -7.11
CA TYR A 40 6.25 7.10 -7.17
C TYR A 40 7.39 6.17 -7.58
N ARG A 41 7.22 4.88 -7.29
CA ARG A 41 8.11 3.80 -7.69
C ARG A 41 7.31 2.65 -8.29
N LEU A 42 7.90 2.02 -9.29
CA LEU A 42 7.44 0.76 -9.85
C LEU A 42 8.45 -0.34 -9.51
N LEU A 43 7.96 -1.46 -8.99
CA LEU A 43 8.73 -2.65 -8.69
C LEU A 43 8.09 -3.88 -9.32
N GLY A 44 8.89 -4.89 -9.60
CA GLY A 44 8.41 -6.20 -10.02
C GLY A 44 8.11 -6.31 -11.51
N ARG A 45 8.01 -7.56 -11.95
CA ARG A 45 7.89 -7.95 -13.37
C ARG A 45 6.67 -8.83 -13.63
N GLY A 46 5.87 -9.09 -12.59
CA GLY A 46 4.67 -9.89 -12.69
C GLY A 46 3.60 -9.28 -13.60
N ALA A 47 2.70 -10.13 -14.10
CA ALA A 47 1.66 -9.72 -15.05
C ALA A 47 0.51 -8.95 -14.39
N ARG A 48 0.37 -9.00 -13.07
CA ARG A 48 -0.74 -8.39 -12.32
C ARG A 48 -0.34 -7.04 -11.73
N ALA A 49 -1.19 -6.05 -11.93
CA ALA A 49 -1.01 -4.72 -11.35
C ALA A 49 -1.46 -4.69 -9.89
N LEU A 50 -0.59 -4.21 -8.99
CA LEU A 50 -0.89 -3.95 -7.59
C LEU A 50 -0.57 -2.49 -7.26
N VAL A 51 -1.52 -1.77 -6.67
CA VAL A 51 -1.31 -0.41 -6.16
C VAL A 51 -1.27 -0.46 -4.63
N CYS A 52 -0.26 0.14 -4.03
CA CYS A 52 -0.02 0.14 -2.58
C CYS A 52 -0.01 1.57 -2.03
N ILE A 53 -0.93 1.86 -1.09
CA ILE A 53 -1.12 3.20 -0.52
C ILE A 53 -0.71 3.20 0.96
N HIS A 54 0.23 4.07 1.33
CA HIS A 54 0.72 4.19 2.71
C HIS A 54 -0.21 5.02 3.62
N GLY A 55 0.08 5.00 4.92
CA GLY A 55 -0.67 5.73 5.96
C GLY A 55 -0.18 7.16 6.21
N VAL A 56 -0.89 7.91 7.04
CA VAL A 56 -0.51 9.29 7.43
C VAL A 56 0.87 9.33 8.09
N GLY A 57 1.70 10.30 7.72
CA GLY A 57 3.06 10.47 8.23
C GLY A 57 4.06 9.38 7.83
N SER A 58 3.64 8.50 6.91
CA SER A 58 4.46 7.47 6.32
C SER A 58 4.88 7.88 4.90
N TYR A 59 5.47 6.93 4.18
CA TYR A 59 6.09 7.11 2.87
C TYR A 59 5.92 5.84 2.05
N GLN A 60 6.17 5.95 0.75
CA GLN A 60 6.17 4.80 -0.15
C GLN A 60 7.14 3.69 0.30
N GLU A 61 8.25 4.03 0.98
CA GLU A 61 9.22 3.03 1.47
C GLU A 61 8.66 2.10 2.57
N ALA A 62 7.53 2.44 3.18
CA ALA A 62 6.87 1.55 4.14
C ALA A 62 6.41 0.23 3.52
N TRP A 63 6.30 0.18 2.19
CA TRP A 63 5.95 -1.03 1.45
C TRP A 63 7.15 -1.85 0.98
N ASP A 64 8.39 -1.39 1.15
CA ASP A 64 9.57 -1.99 0.50
C ASP A 64 9.70 -3.49 0.77
N ASP A 65 9.57 -3.91 2.03
CA ASP A 65 9.73 -5.32 2.41
C ASP A 65 8.60 -6.21 1.83
N VAL A 66 7.36 -5.71 1.85
CA VAL A 66 6.20 -6.42 1.30
C VAL A 66 6.24 -6.45 -0.24
N ALA A 67 6.59 -5.33 -0.85
CA ALA A 67 6.65 -5.20 -2.31
C ALA A 67 7.79 -6.06 -2.88
N ALA A 68 8.94 -6.12 -2.21
CA ALA A 68 10.05 -7.00 -2.60
C ALA A 68 9.63 -8.46 -2.58
N ALA A 69 8.90 -8.90 -1.55
CA ALA A 69 8.40 -10.27 -1.48
C ALA A 69 7.41 -10.58 -2.63
N LEU A 70 6.61 -9.62 -3.06
CA LEU A 70 5.57 -9.80 -4.08
C LEU A 70 6.02 -9.49 -5.53
N ALA A 71 7.28 -9.08 -5.73
CA ALA A 71 7.77 -8.51 -7.00
C ALA A 71 7.79 -9.50 -8.18
N ASP A 72 7.88 -10.80 -7.91
CA ASP A 72 7.85 -11.84 -8.95
C ASP A 72 6.44 -12.05 -9.51
N ASP A 73 5.41 -11.88 -8.68
CA ASP A 73 4.01 -12.13 -9.04
C ASP A 73 3.29 -10.87 -9.56
N PHE A 74 3.73 -9.69 -9.13
CA PHE A 74 3.07 -8.41 -9.39
C PHE A 74 4.01 -7.36 -10.00
N ARG A 75 3.43 -6.45 -10.78
CA ARG A 75 3.98 -5.12 -11.05
C ARG A 75 3.34 -4.14 -10.07
N ILE A 76 4.14 -3.63 -9.16
CA ILE A 76 3.69 -2.95 -7.95
C ILE A 76 3.98 -1.45 -8.06
N LEU A 77 2.94 -0.63 -7.91
CA LEU A 77 3.01 0.82 -7.79
C LEU A 77 2.94 1.21 -6.31
N THR A 78 4.00 1.85 -5.82
CA THR A 78 4.01 2.56 -4.53
C THR A 78 4.23 4.04 -4.80
N PHE A 79 3.68 4.92 -3.97
CA PHE A 79 3.82 6.36 -4.16
C PHE A 79 3.67 7.10 -2.85
N ASP A 80 4.30 8.27 -2.79
CA ASP A 80 4.14 9.19 -1.67
C ASP A 80 2.83 9.96 -1.86
N LEU A 81 1.95 9.90 -0.86
CA LEU A 81 0.73 10.70 -0.82
C LEU A 81 1.06 12.19 -0.96
N ARG A 82 0.12 12.99 -1.49
CA ARG A 82 0.24 14.46 -1.45
C ARG A 82 0.60 14.93 -0.03
N GLY A 83 1.56 15.86 0.06
CA GLY A 83 2.07 16.35 1.33
C GLY A 83 2.98 15.40 2.11
N HIS A 84 3.33 14.24 1.56
CA HIS A 84 4.22 13.25 2.19
C HIS A 84 5.44 12.99 1.31
N GLY A 85 6.49 12.49 1.94
CA GLY A 85 7.71 12.05 1.30
C GLY A 85 8.28 13.06 0.33
N ARG A 86 8.45 12.62 -0.92
CA ARG A 86 9.00 13.42 -2.00
C ARG A 86 7.93 14.01 -2.93
N SER A 87 6.65 13.79 -2.62
CA SER A 87 5.54 14.48 -3.28
C SER A 87 5.41 15.93 -2.82
N SER A 88 4.75 16.76 -3.63
CA SER A 88 4.59 18.19 -3.32
C SER A 88 3.92 18.42 -1.97
N ARG A 89 4.45 19.41 -1.25
CA ARG A 89 3.89 19.90 0.02
C ARG A 89 2.77 20.90 -0.25
N VAL A 90 1.61 20.39 -0.70
CA VAL A 90 0.43 21.21 -0.98
C VAL A 90 -0.16 21.70 0.34
N LYS A 91 -0.16 23.01 0.57
CA LYS A 91 -0.71 23.58 1.80
C LYS A 91 -2.22 23.72 1.67
N GLY A 92 -2.93 23.58 2.79
CA GLY A 92 -4.38 23.79 2.85
C GLY A 92 -5.15 22.51 3.14
N ARG A 93 -6.45 22.54 2.85
CA ARG A 93 -7.38 21.48 3.23
C ARG A 93 -7.34 20.34 2.21
N TYR A 94 -7.14 19.11 2.67
CA TYR A 94 -7.22 17.89 1.84
C TYR A 94 -8.53 17.17 2.06
N GLU A 95 -9.18 16.69 1.01
CA GLU A 95 -10.33 15.78 1.09
C GLU A 95 -9.93 14.35 0.74
N ILE A 96 -10.76 13.38 1.13
CA ILE A 96 -10.53 11.98 0.78
C ILE A 96 -10.46 11.76 -0.74
N ASP A 97 -11.25 12.53 -1.51
CA ASP A 97 -11.31 12.43 -2.96
C ASP A 97 -10.06 12.96 -3.66
N ASP A 98 -9.33 13.89 -3.04
CA ASP A 98 -8.04 14.37 -3.55
C ASP A 98 -7.03 13.20 -3.66
N PHE A 99 -6.97 12.35 -2.62
CA PHE A 99 -6.10 11.18 -2.60
C PHE A 99 -6.55 10.09 -3.59
N VAL A 100 -7.85 9.94 -3.81
CA VAL A 100 -8.38 8.99 -4.80
C VAL A 100 -8.04 9.45 -6.21
N THR A 101 -8.20 10.74 -6.51
CA THR A 101 -7.80 11.31 -7.79
C THR A 101 -6.31 11.10 -8.06
N ASP A 102 -5.46 11.33 -7.06
CA ASP A 102 -4.01 11.09 -7.17
C ASP A 102 -3.67 9.63 -7.49
N ALA A 103 -4.28 8.69 -6.74
CA ALA A 103 -4.03 7.27 -6.92
C ALA A 103 -4.48 6.77 -8.31
N LEU A 104 -5.64 7.24 -8.79
CA LEU A 104 -6.16 6.89 -10.12
C LEU A 104 -5.29 7.50 -11.22
N ALA A 105 -4.84 8.76 -11.07
CA ALA A 105 -3.98 9.40 -12.05
C ALA A 105 -2.63 8.67 -12.19
N LEU A 106 -2.03 8.24 -11.08
CA LEU A 106 -0.82 7.43 -11.10
C LEU A 106 -1.07 6.05 -11.73
N ALA A 107 -2.17 5.38 -11.36
CA ALA A 107 -2.54 4.10 -11.95
C ALA A 107 -2.71 4.21 -13.48
N ASP A 108 -3.44 5.23 -13.96
CA ASP A 108 -3.62 5.49 -15.38
C ASP A 108 -2.28 5.78 -16.08
N HIS A 109 -1.43 6.59 -15.46
CA HIS A 109 -0.11 6.95 -15.99
C HIS A 109 0.80 5.73 -16.22
N VAL A 110 0.80 4.77 -15.29
CA VAL A 110 1.64 3.56 -15.41
C VAL A 110 0.99 2.43 -16.22
N GLY A 111 -0.23 2.66 -16.73
CA GLY A 111 -0.99 1.75 -17.59
C GLY A 111 -1.84 0.73 -16.82
N PHE A 112 -2.19 0.99 -15.57
CA PHE A 112 -3.00 0.11 -14.73
C PHE A 112 -4.49 0.44 -14.86
N THR A 113 -5.12 -0.08 -15.92
CA THR A 113 -6.56 0.10 -16.16
C THR A 113 -7.42 -0.60 -15.12
N THR A 114 -7.03 -1.81 -14.71
CA THR A 114 -7.65 -2.56 -13.60
C THR A 114 -6.53 -3.18 -12.76
N PHE A 115 -6.63 -3.10 -11.44
CA PHE A 115 -5.56 -3.49 -10.53
C PHE A 115 -6.10 -4.09 -9.22
N ASP A 116 -5.24 -4.83 -8.52
CA ASP A 116 -5.42 -5.14 -7.10
C ASP A 116 -4.98 -3.92 -6.27
N LEU A 117 -5.67 -3.61 -5.17
CA LEU A 117 -5.39 -2.43 -4.36
C LEU A 117 -5.15 -2.81 -2.89
N ALA A 118 -4.02 -2.37 -2.35
CA ALA A 118 -3.69 -2.52 -0.94
C ALA A 118 -3.51 -1.14 -0.29
N GLY A 119 -4.17 -0.93 0.85
CA GLY A 119 -4.12 0.33 1.58
C GLY A 119 -3.83 0.10 3.07
N PHE A 120 -2.85 0.84 3.59
CA PHE A 120 -2.48 0.81 5.00
C PHE A 120 -2.93 2.06 5.74
N SER A 121 -3.64 1.90 6.86
CA SER A 121 -4.09 3.01 7.72
C SER A 121 -4.90 4.05 6.92
N LEU A 122 -4.48 5.31 6.83
CA LEU A 122 -5.11 6.30 5.92
C LEU A 122 -5.22 5.76 4.48
N GLY A 123 -4.21 5.04 3.98
CA GLY A 123 -4.24 4.39 2.68
C GLY A 123 -5.36 3.36 2.54
N GLY A 124 -5.72 2.67 3.64
CA GLY A 124 -6.87 1.77 3.67
C GLY A 124 -8.19 2.52 3.57
N LEU A 125 -8.31 3.70 4.19
CA LEU A 125 -9.49 4.56 4.06
C LEU A 125 -9.64 5.13 2.64
N ILE A 126 -8.52 5.51 2.01
CA ILE A 126 -8.47 5.89 0.58
C ILE A 126 -8.90 4.70 -0.29
N ALA A 127 -8.40 3.50 0.01
CA ALA A 127 -8.75 2.29 -0.73
C ALA A 127 -10.24 1.93 -0.61
N GLN A 128 -10.84 2.10 0.57
CA GLN A 128 -12.30 1.97 0.75
C GLN A 128 -13.05 2.98 -0.12
N ARG A 129 -12.65 4.25 -0.12
CA ARG A 129 -13.30 5.28 -0.94
C ARG A 129 -13.20 4.95 -2.43
N LEU A 130 -12.04 4.48 -2.90
CA LEU A 130 -11.82 4.09 -4.29
C LEU A 130 -12.67 2.86 -4.66
N ALA A 131 -12.77 1.86 -3.77
CA ALA A 131 -13.63 0.70 -3.97
C ALA A 131 -15.12 1.07 -4.09
N LEU A 132 -15.58 2.06 -3.30
CA LEU A 132 -16.97 2.56 -3.34
C LEU A 132 -17.27 3.42 -4.57
N SER A 133 -16.31 4.23 -5.04
CA SER A 133 -16.50 5.15 -6.17
C SER A 133 -16.18 4.57 -7.52
N HIS A 134 -15.19 3.68 -7.58
CA HIS A 134 -14.62 3.15 -8.82
C HIS A 134 -14.47 1.62 -8.74
N PRO A 135 -15.53 0.87 -8.40
CA PRO A 135 -15.43 -0.58 -8.20
C PRO A 135 -14.92 -1.32 -9.44
N SER A 136 -15.20 -0.82 -10.65
CA SER A 136 -14.73 -1.40 -11.91
C SER A 136 -13.21 -1.32 -12.13
N ARG A 137 -12.51 -0.47 -11.37
CA ARG A 137 -11.05 -0.37 -11.41
C ARG A 137 -10.35 -1.46 -10.59
N LEU A 138 -11.08 -2.12 -9.69
CA LEU A 138 -10.50 -3.00 -8.69
C LEU A 138 -10.85 -4.47 -8.93
N ARG A 139 -9.82 -5.32 -8.91
CA ARG A 139 -9.96 -6.78 -8.90
C ARG A 139 -10.16 -7.32 -7.50
N ARG A 140 -9.29 -6.89 -6.57
CA ARG A 140 -9.29 -7.26 -5.15
C ARG A 140 -8.87 -6.08 -4.30
N LEU A 141 -9.28 -6.11 -3.04
CA LEU A 141 -8.99 -5.08 -2.06
C LEU A 141 -8.27 -5.68 -0.84
N VAL A 142 -7.22 -5.02 -0.37
CA VAL A 142 -6.52 -5.36 0.88
C VAL A 142 -6.53 -4.14 1.79
N LEU A 143 -7.11 -4.30 2.98
CA LEU A 143 -7.29 -3.28 4.00
C LEU A 143 -6.42 -3.60 5.21
N LEU A 144 -5.31 -2.89 5.38
CA LEU A 144 -4.32 -3.13 6.42
C LEU A 144 -4.41 -2.05 7.51
N ALA A 145 -4.61 -2.45 8.77
CA ALA A 145 -4.64 -1.58 9.95
C ALA A 145 -5.41 -0.27 9.70
N THR A 146 -6.60 -0.38 9.11
CA THR A 146 -7.47 0.76 8.75
C THR A 146 -8.74 0.80 9.58
N VAL A 147 -9.49 1.88 9.43
CA VAL A 147 -10.66 2.23 10.22
C VAL A 147 -11.94 2.09 9.40
N SER A 148 -13.02 1.72 10.06
CA SER A 148 -14.40 1.85 9.59
C SER A 148 -15.35 1.57 10.75
N GLY A 149 -16.53 2.21 10.75
CA GLY A 149 -17.56 1.97 11.75
C GLY A 149 -17.12 2.34 13.16
N ARG A 150 -16.46 3.49 13.33
CA ARG A 150 -16.04 3.97 14.66
C ARG A 150 -17.23 4.16 15.59
N THR A 151 -17.06 3.74 16.84
CA THR A 151 -17.96 4.17 17.92
C THR A 151 -17.79 5.66 18.19
N ARG A 152 -18.75 6.25 18.91
CA ARG A 152 -18.66 7.64 19.35
C ARG A 152 -17.36 7.92 20.12
N GLU A 153 -16.98 7.03 21.03
CA GLU A 153 -15.77 7.18 21.86
C GLU A 153 -14.49 7.10 21.02
N GLU A 154 -14.42 6.16 20.06
CA GLU A 154 -13.29 6.05 19.13
C GLU A 154 -13.14 7.29 18.26
N ARG A 155 -14.27 7.86 17.82
CA ARG A 155 -14.32 9.12 17.07
C ARG A 155 -13.83 10.29 17.93
N GLU A 156 -14.30 10.40 19.16
CA GLU A 156 -13.84 11.42 20.10
C GLU A 156 -12.32 11.31 20.35
N ARG A 157 -11.77 10.09 20.50
CA ARG A 157 -10.33 9.88 20.68
C ARG A 157 -9.48 10.30 19.47
N VAL A 158 -9.93 10.05 18.23
CA VAL A 158 -9.17 10.50 17.04
C VAL A 158 -9.27 12.01 16.83
N LEU A 159 -10.42 12.62 17.14
CA LEU A 159 -10.60 14.07 17.08
C LEU A 159 -9.78 14.80 18.15
N ALA A 160 -9.68 14.25 19.37
CA ALA A 160 -8.82 14.80 20.42
C ALA A 160 -7.35 14.79 19.99
N ARG A 161 -6.89 13.73 19.32
CA ARG A 161 -5.53 13.66 18.76
C ARG A 161 -5.30 14.69 17.65
N LEU A 162 -6.28 14.90 16.77
CA LEU A 162 -6.23 15.96 15.76
C LEU A 162 -6.11 17.34 16.42
N ALA A 163 -6.93 17.63 17.42
CA ALA A 163 -6.89 18.90 18.14
C ALA A 163 -5.53 19.12 18.85
N ALA A 164 -4.98 18.08 19.48
CA ALA A 164 -3.64 18.12 20.07
C ALA A 164 -2.55 18.40 19.00
N LEU A 165 -2.67 17.82 17.81
CA LEU A 165 -1.77 18.06 16.69
C LEU A 165 -1.81 19.51 16.17
N GLN A 166 -2.99 20.13 16.20
CA GLN A 166 -3.18 21.51 15.75
C GLN A 166 -2.75 22.56 16.79
N SER A 167 -2.76 22.19 18.08
CA SER A 167 -2.45 23.07 19.21
C SER A 167 -1.05 22.87 19.81
N GLY A 168 -0.43 21.72 19.59
CA GLY A 168 0.86 21.34 20.17
C GLY A 168 2.07 21.83 19.37
N GLU A 169 3.26 21.51 19.89
CA GLU A 169 4.52 21.75 19.19
C GLU A 169 4.62 20.89 17.93
N ARG A 170 4.82 21.55 16.78
CA ARG A 170 5.00 20.91 15.47
C ARG A 170 6.19 19.95 15.54
N GLY A 171 5.97 18.65 15.31
CA GLY A 171 7.03 17.63 15.24
C GLY A 171 7.14 16.68 16.44
N ALA A 172 6.60 17.00 17.62
CA ALA A 172 6.67 16.13 18.81
C ALA A 172 5.74 14.89 18.74
N HIS A 173 4.91 14.78 17.71
CA HIS A 173 3.89 13.75 17.55
C HIS A 173 4.45 12.34 17.36
N TYR A 174 5.66 12.19 16.80
CA TYR A 174 6.21 10.87 16.50
C TYR A 174 6.57 10.08 17.76
N ASP A 175 7.29 10.70 18.69
CA ASP A 175 7.71 10.03 19.92
C ASP A 175 6.50 9.62 20.76
N ALA A 176 5.44 10.45 20.76
CA ALA A 176 4.15 10.11 21.37
C ALA A 176 3.40 8.97 20.64
N SER A 177 3.77 8.67 19.38
CA SER A 177 3.11 7.67 18.55
C SER A 177 3.84 6.33 18.51
N LEU A 178 5.16 6.30 18.73
CA LEU A 178 5.98 5.09 18.68
C LEU A 178 5.42 3.93 19.51
N SER A 179 5.08 4.18 20.77
CA SER A 179 4.54 3.15 21.66
C SER A 179 3.18 2.61 21.21
N ARG A 180 2.37 3.40 20.49
CA ARG A 180 1.12 2.88 19.90
C ARG A 180 1.33 2.13 18.60
N TRP A 181 2.45 2.38 17.92
CA TRP A 181 2.66 1.91 16.56
C TRP A 181 3.53 0.65 16.50
N LEU A 182 4.50 0.51 17.39
CA LEU A 182 5.48 -0.57 17.40
C LEU A 182 5.57 -1.17 18.79
N THR A 183 5.76 -2.48 18.89
CA THR A 183 5.93 -3.14 20.20
C THR A 183 7.22 -2.68 20.87
N GLU A 184 7.27 -2.76 22.20
CA GLU A 184 8.51 -2.46 22.94
C GLU A 184 9.64 -3.45 22.58
N ASP A 185 9.29 -4.72 22.35
CA ASP A 185 10.25 -5.75 21.96
C ASP A 185 10.90 -5.44 20.60
N PHE A 186 10.10 -5.06 19.59
CA PHE A 186 10.63 -4.63 18.30
C PHE A 186 11.51 -3.39 18.42
N GLN A 187 11.09 -2.41 19.22
CA GLN A 187 11.88 -1.21 19.46
C GLN A 187 13.24 -1.53 20.08
N ALA A 188 13.29 -2.45 21.06
CA ALA A 188 14.51 -2.86 21.73
C ALA A 188 15.44 -3.67 20.81
N LYS A 189 14.89 -4.53 19.95
CA LYS A 189 15.65 -5.39 19.02
C LYS A 189 16.16 -4.65 17.79
N HIS A 190 15.49 -3.56 17.37
CA HIS A 190 15.78 -2.87 16.12
C HIS A 190 16.05 -1.36 16.28
N PRO A 191 16.97 -0.92 17.16
CA PRO A 191 17.17 0.50 17.46
C PRO A 191 17.56 1.34 16.24
N ALA A 192 18.34 0.79 15.30
CA ALA A 192 18.70 1.47 14.06
C ALA A 192 17.48 1.70 13.15
N ARG A 193 16.55 0.74 13.08
CA ARG A 193 15.31 0.88 12.31
C ARG A 193 14.40 1.92 12.97
N ILE A 194 14.29 1.94 14.30
CA ILE A 194 13.54 2.99 15.02
C ILE A 194 14.12 4.37 14.76
N ALA A 195 15.45 4.52 14.83
CA ALA A 195 16.12 5.78 14.52
C ALA A 195 15.83 6.24 13.09
N TYR A 196 15.90 5.33 12.11
CA TYR A 196 15.54 5.62 10.72
C TYR A 196 14.08 6.06 10.57
N LEU A 197 13.13 5.35 11.19
CA LEU A 197 11.72 5.71 11.11
C LEU A 197 11.42 7.05 11.78
N ARG A 198 12.11 7.38 12.88
CA ARG A 198 12.04 8.69 13.53
C ARG A 198 12.55 9.79 12.61
N GLU A 199 13.74 9.61 12.05
CA GLU A 199 14.34 10.58 11.12
C GLU A 199 13.43 10.79 9.90
N ARG A 200 12.95 9.70 9.31
CA ARG A 200 11.99 9.78 8.21
C ARG A 200 10.75 10.53 8.65
N ASN A 201 10.10 10.17 9.75
CA ASN A 201 8.87 10.88 10.15
C ASN A 201 9.08 12.38 10.41
N ALA A 202 10.22 12.77 10.97
CA ALA A 202 10.57 14.18 11.20
C ALA A 202 10.66 15.01 9.90
N GLN A 203 10.80 14.37 8.75
CA GLN A 203 10.82 15.03 7.44
C GLN A 203 9.42 15.35 6.89
N ASN A 204 8.34 14.84 7.52
CA ASN A 204 6.98 15.23 7.17
C ASN A 204 6.78 16.72 7.42
N ASP A 205 6.10 17.37 6.48
CA ASP A 205 5.66 18.73 6.68
C ASP A 205 4.49 18.75 7.70
N PRO A 206 4.57 19.52 8.81
CA PRO A 206 3.56 19.48 9.85
C PRO A 206 2.15 19.91 9.39
N ASP A 207 2.05 20.87 8.47
CA ASP A 207 0.75 21.36 8.01
C ASP A 207 0.10 20.33 7.07
N CYS A 208 0.89 19.73 6.18
CA CYS A 208 0.43 18.64 5.32
C CYS A 208 0.04 17.39 6.12
N TYR A 209 0.85 17.03 7.13
CA TYR A 209 0.54 15.95 8.06
C TYR A 209 -0.80 16.20 8.76
N ALA A 210 -1.01 17.40 9.33
CA ALA A 210 -2.26 17.75 10.00
C ALA A 210 -3.47 17.69 9.05
N SER A 211 -3.28 18.13 7.80
CA SER A 211 -4.32 18.11 6.76
C SER A 211 -4.72 16.69 6.38
N ALA A 212 -3.77 15.77 6.24
CA ALA A 212 -4.05 14.35 6.00
C ALA A 212 -4.60 13.64 7.24
N TYR A 213 -4.10 13.96 8.44
CA TYR A 213 -4.60 13.40 9.69
C TYR A 213 -6.06 13.80 9.93
N ARG A 214 -6.44 15.03 9.54
CA ARG A 214 -7.84 15.47 9.59
C ARG A 214 -8.74 14.59 8.73
N VAL A 215 -8.32 14.21 7.52
CA VAL A 215 -9.08 13.27 6.68
C VAL A 215 -9.29 11.95 7.40
N LEU A 216 -8.23 11.38 7.99
CA LEU A 216 -8.32 10.15 8.79
C LEU A 216 -9.29 10.29 9.97
N ALA A 217 -9.27 11.43 10.66
CA ALA A 217 -10.06 11.68 11.87
C ALA A 217 -11.54 11.94 11.59
N GLU A 218 -11.84 12.64 10.50
CA GLU A 218 -13.19 13.12 10.17
C GLU A 218 -13.95 12.17 9.22
N THR A 219 -13.24 11.30 8.51
CA THR A 219 -13.84 10.38 7.52
C THR A 219 -14.06 8.98 8.11
N ASP A 220 -15.22 8.42 7.82
CA ASP A 220 -15.60 7.04 8.17
C ASP A 220 -16.64 6.53 7.16
N PHE A 221 -16.41 5.35 6.58
CA PHE A 221 -17.30 4.73 5.60
C PHE A 221 -18.14 3.60 6.17
N GLY A 222 -18.27 3.48 7.49
CA GLY A 222 -18.98 2.36 8.11
C GLY A 222 -20.43 2.19 7.67
N GLY A 223 -21.12 3.30 7.35
CA GLY A 223 -22.47 3.26 6.80
C GLY A 223 -22.58 2.90 5.30
N PHE A 224 -21.45 2.68 4.63
CA PHE A 224 -21.38 2.39 3.19
C PHE A 224 -20.49 1.19 2.85
N ILE A 225 -19.71 0.67 3.81
CA ILE A 225 -18.72 -0.38 3.58
C ILE A 225 -19.38 -1.69 3.10
N ASP A 226 -20.66 -1.89 3.45
CA ASP A 226 -21.51 -2.98 2.98
C ASP A 226 -21.85 -2.92 1.48
N GLN A 227 -21.39 -1.90 0.75
CA GLN A 227 -21.50 -1.80 -0.72
C GLN A 227 -20.27 -2.32 -1.46
N ILE A 228 -19.17 -2.61 -0.75
CA ILE A 228 -17.97 -3.23 -1.32
C ILE A 228 -18.32 -4.68 -1.71
N ARG A 229 -18.06 -5.06 -2.97
CA ARG A 229 -18.44 -6.37 -3.54
C ARG A 229 -17.27 -7.22 -4.04
N MET A 230 -16.13 -6.59 -4.32
CA MET A 230 -14.93 -7.31 -4.72
C MET A 230 -14.37 -8.12 -3.54
N PRO A 231 -13.67 -9.24 -3.80
CA PRO A 231 -12.96 -9.96 -2.75
C PRO A 231 -12.08 -9.00 -1.95
N THR A 232 -12.17 -9.09 -0.64
CA THR A 232 -11.47 -8.18 0.28
C THR A 232 -10.74 -8.94 1.37
N LEU A 233 -9.47 -8.62 1.61
CA LEU A 233 -8.71 -9.08 2.77
C LEU A 233 -8.60 -7.93 3.77
N ILE A 234 -8.88 -8.21 5.04
CA ILE A 234 -8.77 -7.26 6.15
C ILE A 234 -7.71 -7.81 7.10
N VAL A 235 -6.71 -7.00 7.43
CA VAL A 235 -5.66 -7.37 8.38
C VAL A 235 -5.47 -6.25 9.40
N THR A 236 -5.39 -6.58 10.68
CA THR A 236 -4.94 -5.62 11.70
C THR A 236 -4.13 -6.30 12.79
N GLY A 237 -3.40 -5.51 13.59
CA GLY A 237 -2.72 -5.98 14.78
C GLY A 237 -3.69 -6.12 15.97
N GLU A 238 -3.50 -7.15 16.78
CA GLU A 238 -4.29 -7.39 17.99
C GLU A 238 -4.24 -6.21 18.98
N ASP A 239 -3.07 -5.61 19.13
CA ASP A 239 -2.79 -4.51 20.06
C ASP A 239 -2.85 -3.13 19.37
N ASP A 240 -3.38 -3.05 18.15
CA ASP A 240 -3.62 -1.75 17.50
C ASP A 240 -4.75 -1.00 18.20
N GLN A 241 -4.41 0.08 18.90
CA GLN A 241 -5.39 0.90 19.62
C GLN A 241 -6.22 1.82 18.70
N GLY A 242 -5.70 2.15 17.51
CA GLY A 242 -6.27 3.15 16.60
C GLY A 242 -7.15 2.55 15.51
N SER A 243 -6.68 1.47 14.89
CA SER A 243 -7.37 0.69 13.85
C SER A 243 -7.63 -0.72 14.37
N ASN A 244 -8.35 -0.78 15.48
CA ASN A 244 -8.40 -1.96 16.35
C ASN A 244 -9.14 -3.18 15.76
N PRO A 245 -9.00 -4.37 16.38
CA PRO A 245 -9.71 -5.57 15.97
C PRO A 245 -11.23 -5.42 15.88
N ARG A 246 -11.85 -4.58 16.71
CA ARG A 246 -13.30 -4.32 16.63
C ARG A 246 -13.70 -3.68 15.30
N MET A 247 -12.94 -2.70 14.82
CA MET A 247 -13.16 -2.10 13.49
C MET A 247 -12.91 -3.11 12.36
N ALA A 248 -11.92 -3.98 12.52
CA ALA A 248 -11.63 -5.03 11.54
C ALA A 248 -12.75 -6.08 11.46
N HIS A 249 -13.29 -6.52 12.62
CA HIS A 249 -14.47 -7.37 12.68
C HIS A 249 -15.70 -6.69 12.07
N PHE A 250 -15.94 -5.42 12.38
CA PHE A 250 -17.03 -4.65 11.77
C PHE A 250 -16.94 -4.63 10.24
N MET A 251 -15.75 -4.34 9.68
CA MET A 251 -15.55 -4.40 8.23
C MET A 251 -15.81 -5.80 7.67
N HIS A 252 -15.34 -6.84 8.36
CA HIS A 252 -15.50 -8.22 7.91
C HIS A 252 -16.98 -8.67 7.90
N GLU A 253 -17.73 -8.29 8.92
CA GLU A 253 -19.17 -8.58 9.05
C GLU A 253 -19.99 -7.87 7.96
N CYS A 254 -19.59 -6.65 7.56
CA CYS A 254 -20.31 -5.87 6.54
C CYS A 254 -19.90 -6.22 5.10
N ILE A 255 -18.61 -6.51 4.84
CA ILE A 255 -18.12 -6.80 3.49
C ILE A 255 -18.30 -8.29 3.18
N VAL A 256 -19.32 -8.60 2.40
CA VAL A 256 -19.64 -9.97 1.97
C VAL A 256 -18.45 -10.62 1.26
N GLY A 257 -18.07 -11.81 1.71
CA GLY A 257 -16.98 -12.60 1.11
C GLY A 257 -15.59 -12.08 1.44
N SER A 258 -15.46 -11.16 2.42
CA SER A 258 -14.16 -10.74 2.92
C SER A 258 -13.47 -11.84 3.73
N GLN A 259 -12.15 -11.74 3.87
CA GLN A 259 -11.33 -12.54 4.78
C GLN A 259 -10.74 -11.62 5.86
N LEU A 260 -10.57 -12.15 7.07
CA LEU A 260 -10.04 -11.39 8.21
C LEU A 260 -8.84 -12.11 8.84
N ALA A 261 -7.77 -11.37 9.09
CA ALA A 261 -6.62 -11.83 9.87
C ALA A 261 -6.28 -10.82 10.97
N ILE A 262 -6.17 -11.29 12.21
CA ILE A 262 -5.71 -10.50 13.36
C ILE A 262 -4.31 -10.99 13.74
N LEU A 263 -3.30 -10.13 13.59
CA LEU A 263 -1.91 -10.46 13.89
C LEU A 263 -1.64 -10.34 15.38
N GLN A 264 -1.37 -11.48 16.03
CA GLN A 264 -1.21 -11.61 17.47
C GLN A 264 -0.02 -10.78 18.00
N GLY A 265 -0.24 -10.06 19.09
CA GLY A 265 0.76 -9.19 19.73
C GLY A 265 1.25 -8.00 18.88
N MET A 266 0.70 -7.80 17.69
CA MET A 266 1.12 -6.72 16.79
C MET A 266 0.35 -5.43 17.06
N ARG A 267 1.05 -4.31 16.96
CA ARG A 267 0.46 -2.95 17.01
C ARG A 267 0.20 -2.42 15.59
N HIS A 268 0.02 -1.10 15.44
CA HIS A 268 -0.39 -0.48 14.18
C HIS A 268 0.56 -0.72 12.99
N SER A 269 1.88 -0.73 13.21
CA SER A 269 2.87 -0.73 12.13
C SER A 269 3.19 -2.14 11.60
N ILE A 270 2.15 -2.90 11.25
CA ILE A 270 2.26 -4.27 10.75
C ILE A 270 3.09 -4.39 9.45
N LEU A 271 3.14 -3.33 8.63
CA LEU A 271 4.02 -3.27 7.45
C LEU A 271 5.51 -3.23 7.81
N VAL A 272 5.86 -2.86 9.03
CA VAL A 272 7.24 -2.77 9.50
C VAL A 272 7.59 -3.98 10.36
N GLU A 273 6.76 -4.27 11.35
CA GLU A 273 7.06 -5.27 12.37
C GLU A 273 6.71 -6.70 11.91
N ALA A 274 5.69 -6.84 11.06
CA ALA A 274 5.17 -8.11 10.58
C ALA A 274 5.18 -8.21 9.04
N SER A 275 6.13 -7.54 8.37
CA SER A 275 6.15 -7.40 6.91
C SER A 275 6.09 -8.75 6.17
N GLY A 276 6.80 -9.77 6.66
CA GLY A 276 6.74 -11.13 6.11
C GLY A 276 5.34 -11.76 6.21
N GLN A 277 4.71 -11.72 7.40
CA GLN A 277 3.36 -12.25 7.59
C GLN A 277 2.33 -11.51 6.72
N VAL A 278 2.46 -10.19 6.60
CA VAL A 278 1.61 -9.38 5.71
C VAL A 278 1.81 -9.77 4.25
N ALA A 279 3.06 -9.94 3.81
CA ALA A 279 3.37 -10.34 2.45
C ALA A 279 2.79 -11.72 2.10
N ASP A 280 2.89 -12.70 3.01
CA ASP A 280 2.35 -14.04 2.81
C ASP A 280 0.81 -14.00 2.70
N LEU A 281 0.13 -13.33 3.63
CA LEU A 281 -1.32 -13.15 3.58
C LEU A 281 -1.78 -12.47 2.28
N MET A 282 -1.05 -11.43 1.86
CA MET A 282 -1.34 -10.73 0.60
C MET A 282 -1.11 -11.64 -0.60
N ARG A 283 0.00 -12.40 -0.64
CA ARG A 283 0.29 -13.30 -1.75
C ARG A 283 -0.81 -14.34 -1.92
N ASP A 284 -1.15 -15.03 -0.84
CA ASP A 284 -2.15 -16.11 -0.85
C ASP A 284 -3.52 -15.58 -1.30
N PHE A 285 -3.95 -14.46 -0.71
CA PHE A 285 -5.24 -13.85 -1.04
C PHE A 285 -5.29 -13.32 -2.48
N LEU A 286 -4.23 -12.63 -2.92
CA LEU A 286 -4.19 -12.03 -4.24
C LEU A 286 -4.06 -13.10 -5.33
N ALA A 287 -3.36 -14.21 -5.08
CA ALA A 287 -3.22 -15.33 -6.01
C ALA A 287 -4.53 -16.12 -6.26
N GLY A 288 -5.48 -16.10 -5.31
CA GLY A 288 -6.63 -17.01 -5.22
C GLY A 288 -7.69 -17.05 -6.35
N ASP A 289 -7.43 -16.56 -7.57
CA ASP A 289 -8.33 -16.70 -8.73
C ASP A 289 -7.76 -17.51 -9.90
N SER A 290 -6.48 -17.88 -9.89
CA SER A 290 -5.90 -18.65 -11.01
C SER A 290 -6.52 -20.05 -11.17
N GLU A 291 -7.17 -20.61 -10.16
CA GLU A 291 -7.75 -21.96 -10.22
C GLU A 291 -9.25 -22.01 -10.54
N ARG A 292 -10.04 -20.95 -10.27
CA ARG A 292 -11.49 -21.00 -10.49
C ARG A 292 -11.91 -20.76 -11.94
N ALA A 293 -11.09 -20.09 -12.74
CA ALA A 293 -11.38 -19.88 -14.16
C ALA A 293 -11.15 -21.18 -14.99
N GLY A 294 -10.14 -21.99 -14.65
CA GLY A 294 -9.81 -23.22 -15.38
C GLY A 294 -10.75 -24.40 -15.14
N ALA A 295 -11.54 -24.39 -14.06
CA ALA A 295 -12.48 -25.47 -13.74
C ALA A 295 -13.85 -25.32 -14.42
N SER A 296 -14.15 -24.16 -15.02
CA SER A 296 -15.47 -23.91 -15.64
C SER A 296 -15.52 -24.13 -17.16
N GLU A 297 -14.37 -24.25 -17.84
CA GLU A 297 -14.31 -24.51 -19.28
C GLU A 297 -14.19 -26.01 -19.64
N GLY A 298 -14.05 -26.90 -18.65
CA GLY A 298 -13.85 -28.35 -18.88
C GLY A 298 -15.10 -29.24 -18.82
N ALA A 299 -16.27 -28.71 -18.41
CA ALA A 299 -17.49 -29.49 -18.22
C ALA A 299 -18.58 -29.07 -19.23
N GLY A 300 -18.29 -29.24 -20.51
CA GLY A 300 -19.19 -28.79 -21.58
C GLY A 300 -18.99 -29.46 -22.93
N SER A 301 -18.55 -30.72 -23.00
CA SER A 301 -18.72 -31.54 -24.21
C SER A 301 -18.58 -33.02 -23.87
N GLY A 302 -19.67 -33.79 -23.92
CA GLY A 302 -19.59 -35.24 -23.86
C GLY A 302 -20.90 -35.94 -23.52
N ALA A 303 -21.64 -36.27 -24.59
CA ALA A 303 -22.74 -37.25 -24.70
C ALA A 303 -24.08 -36.93 -24.05
#